data_AF-A0A848ZGC3-F1
#
_entry.id   AF-A0A848ZGC3-F1
#
_cell.length_a   1.000
_cell.length_b   1.000
_cell.length_c   1.000
_cell.angle_alpha   90.00
_cell.angle_beta   90.00
_cell.angle_gamma   90.00
#
_symmetry.space_group_name_H-M   'P 1'
#
loop_
_entity.id
_entity.type
_entity.pdbx_description
1 polymer ?
#
loop_
_entity_poly.entity_id
_entity_poly.type
_entity_poly.pdbx_seq_one_letter_code
_entity_poly.pdbx_strand_id
1 'polypeptide(L)'
;MVRFSSFLTIKDKKKFGIKPPETTINAKDEGPRDSQIAGMLSDNQMSPASSAIEEWSSNVITCYEKFIERATNIRDRVKSNQEINPSPILSDLHYLLNNNLEDKMYGYAVFARGDYEPMVVHDVEVTFISLMIGRGMNYNLRTLLRLGLAAFLENVGMYKIPENVLQKRGKLGDKELAMVREHPKNSYEILARMGERYQWLAEVAFQVHERSDGSGYPHGLSGEEIYELSSMISVIDVYVAMIHDRPYRERFQQTDAVKFIIEKGVELFPPKIRKAFLKQIPLLPVDTHVKQDKKPMWRANAPRMGARAKPIPLKRHDLKCYDLESGEEESIGIKKKAIRTGQIKKKMVCWQGSTSPDVSSYRLYWSKRGGVNYDSYHVDLGHVTKVILPDDVPSFPLDSGDITLGVSAVNAAGNESHITEITAHFNFTVPGAPKSLQVEDM
;
A
#
# COMPACT_ATOMS: atom_id res chain seq x y z
N MET A 1 2.86 -11.27 12.37
CA MET A 1 3.24 -9.93 11.85
C MET A 1 4.51 -9.35 12.47
N VAL A 2 5.62 -9.49 11.75
CA VAL A 2 6.88 -8.82 12.08
C VAL A 2 6.70 -7.32 11.93
N ARG A 3 7.20 -6.55 12.90
CA ARG A 3 7.26 -5.11 12.70
C ARG A 3 8.20 -4.80 11.56
N PHE A 4 7.75 -4.06 10.56
CA PHE A 4 8.60 -3.71 9.42
C PHE A 4 9.93 -3.06 9.86
N SER A 5 9.92 -2.35 10.99
CA SER A 5 11.10 -1.76 11.63
C SER A 5 12.16 -2.76 12.10
N SER A 6 11.82 -4.05 12.22
CA SER A 6 12.74 -5.14 12.53
C SER A 6 13.56 -5.60 11.32
N PHE A 7 13.17 -5.24 10.09
CA PHE A 7 13.93 -5.52 8.87
C PHE A 7 14.93 -4.41 8.51
N LEU A 8 14.94 -3.30 9.27
CA LEU A 8 15.89 -2.21 9.07
C LEU A 8 17.07 -2.38 10.03
N THR A 9 18.23 -2.79 9.53
CA THR A 9 19.46 -2.72 10.31
C THR A 9 19.84 -1.26 10.59
N ILE A 10 20.73 -1.02 11.56
CA ILE A 10 21.25 0.33 11.85
C ILE A 10 21.94 0.95 10.61
N LYS A 11 22.47 0.11 9.69
CA LYS A 11 22.98 0.55 8.39
C LYS A 11 21.88 1.03 7.45
N ASP A 12 20.70 0.41 7.46
CA ASP A 12 19.55 0.81 6.62
C ASP A 12 18.95 2.14 7.05
N LYS A 13 18.99 2.48 8.36
CA LYS A 13 18.56 3.80 8.86
C LYS A 13 19.47 4.96 8.45
N LYS A 14 20.75 4.69 8.17
CA LYS A 14 21.70 5.67 7.62
C LYS A 14 21.69 5.74 6.09
N LYS A 15 21.14 4.73 5.39
CA LYS A 15 21.19 4.59 3.92
C LYS A 15 20.13 5.41 3.16
N PHE A 16 19.22 6.10 3.85
CA PHE A 16 18.30 7.08 3.24
C PHE A 16 18.94 8.48 3.02
N GLY A 17 20.24 8.64 3.28
CA GLY A 17 21.05 9.78 2.84
C GLY A 17 22.11 9.35 1.83
N ILE A 18 21.97 9.78 0.57
CA ILE A 18 22.71 9.31 -0.62
C ILE A 18 24.00 10.12 -0.87
N LYS A 19 25.12 9.42 -1.18
CA LYS A 19 26.03 9.72 -2.31
C LYS A 19 26.94 8.51 -2.66
N PRO A 20 27.36 8.34 -3.93
CA PRO A 20 27.80 7.07 -4.49
C PRO A 20 29.33 6.90 -4.46
N PRO A 21 29.84 5.67 -4.68
CA PRO A 21 31.13 5.51 -5.35
C PRO A 21 31.00 4.76 -6.68
N GLU A 22 31.76 5.26 -7.64
CA GLU A 22 32.02 4.72 -8.97
C GLU A 22 32.77 3.38 -8.89
N THR A 23 32.49 2.43 -9.79
CA THR A 23 33.46 1.88 -10.77
C THR A 23 32.89 0.71 -11.58
N THR A 24 33.52 0.54 -12.74
CA THR A 24 33.18 -0.14 -14.00
C THR A 24 33.45 -1.64 -13.98
N ILE A 25 32.55 -2.49 -14.52
CA ILE A 25 32.87 -3.81 -15.10
C ILE A 25 31.98 -4.06 -16.33
N ASN A 26 32.59 -4.66 -17.36
CA ASN A 26 32.08 -4.84 -18.72
C ASN A 26 31.69 -6.31 -19.01
N ALA A 27 30.74 -6.46 -19.94
CA ALA A 27 30.33 -7.65 -20.72
C ALA A 27 29.51 -8.76 -20.01
N LYS A 28 28.49 -9.42 -20.60
CA LYS A 28 27.68 -9.33 -21.84
C LYS A 28 26.44 -10.24 -21.61
N ASP A 29 25.36 -10.00 -22.36
CA ASP A 29 24.10 -10.79 -22.54
C ASP A 29 22.88 -10.66 -21.59
N GLU A 30 22.00 -9.73 -22.00
CA GLU A 30 20.53 -9.78 -22.20
C GLU A 30 19.51 -10.10 -21.07
N GLY A 31 19.10 -9.02 -20.40
CA GLY A 31 17.81 -8.77 -19.72
C GLY A 31 17.75 -7.28 -19.30
N PRO A 32 16.58 -6.63 -19.14
CA PRO A 32 16.54 -5.22 -18.72
C PRO A 32 17.16 -5.09 -17.33
N ARG A 33 18.16 -4.20 -17.17
CA ARG A 33 18.95 -4.05 -15.94
C ARG A 33 18.19 -3.24 -14.89
N ASP A 34 18.23 -3.69 -13.64
CA ASP A 34 17.57 -3.11 -12.46
C ASP A 34 17.86 -1.60 -12.26
N SER A 35 19.01 -1.13 -12.76
CA SER A 35 19.41 0.28 -12.70
C SER A 35 18.59 1.24 -13.57
N GLN A 36 17.81 0.74 -14.53
CA GLN A 36 16.96 1.58 -15.40
C GLN A 36 15.59 1.90 -14.79
N ILE A 37 15.14 1.12 -13.80
CA ILE A 37 13.84 1.34 -13.11
C ILE A 37 13.96 2.48 -12.08
N ALA A 38 15.13 2.61 -11.43
CA ALA A 38 15.38 3.61 -10.40
C ALA A 38 15.36 5.07 -10.91
N GLY A 39 15.73 5.31 -12.18
CA GLY A 39 15.80 6.64 -12.77
C GLY A 39 14.46 7.24 -13.21
N MET A 40 13.39 6.45 -13.29
CA MET A 40 12.05 6.93 -13.70
C MET A 40 11.21 7.48 -12.54
N LEU A 41 11.74 7.46 -11.32
CA LEU A 41 10.97 7.65 -10.08
C LEU A 41 11.24 8.98 -9.35
N SER A 42 12.01 9.91 -9.94
CA SER A 42 12.41 11.14 -9.24
C SER A 42 11.40 12.29 -9.28
N ASP A 43 10.39 12.29 -10.16
CA ASP A 43 9.48 13.44 -10.31
C ASP A 43 8.03 13.02 -10.60
N ASN A 44 7.34 12.40 -9.65
CA ASN A 44 5.90 12.18 -9.77
C ASN A 44 5.14 12.72 -8.55
N GLN A 45 4.48 13.87 -8.76
CA GLN A 45 3.38 14.30 -7.90
C GLN A 45 2.20 13.35 -8.11
N MET A 46 1.91 12.51 -7.12
CA MET A 46 0.76 11.62 -7.09
C MET A 46 -0.42 12.30 -6.39
N SER A 47 -1.52 12.48 -7.08
CA SER A 47 -2.82 12.86 -6.50
C SER A 47 -3.74 11.64 -6.45
N PRO A 48 -4.54 11.43 -5.38
CA PRO A 48 -5.51 10.35 -5.35
C PRO A 48 -6.63 10.61 -6.36
N ALA A 49 -6.82 9.71 -7.31
CA ALA A 49 -7.92 9.78 -8.26
C ALA A 49 -9.21 9.31 -7.59
N SER A 50 -10.16 10.23 -7.39
CA SER A 50 -11.56 9.86 -7.21
C SER A 50 -12.17 9.53 -8.58
N SER A 51 -13.03 8.51 -8.63
CA SER A 51 -13.96 8.11 -9.72
C SER A 51 -13.53 7.01 -10.70
N ALA A 52 -13.78 5.76 -10.29
CA ALA A 52 -14.64 4.78 -10.98
C ALA A 52 -14.64 3.49 -10.13
N ILE A 53 -15.43 3.43 -9.05
CA ILE A 53 -15.69 2.16 -8.38
C ILE A 53 -16.54 1.36 -9.37
N GLU A 54 -15.93 0.39 -10.05
CA GLU A 54 -16.67 -0.67 -10.73
C GLU A 54 -17.58 -1.29 -9.65
N GLU A 55 -18.89 -1.29 -9.87
CA GLU A 55 -19.83 -1.86 -8.90
C GLU A 55 -19.52 -3.36 -8.79
N TRP A 56 -18.86 -3.74 -7.70
CA TRP A 56 -18.40 -5.11 -7.49
C TRP A 56 -19.61 -6.05 -7.48
N SER A 57 -19.50 -7.15 -8.23
CA SER A 57 -20.59 -8.11 -8.31
C SER A 57 -20.91 -8.69 -6.95
N SER A 58 -22.20 -8.95 -6.68
CA SER A 58 -22.69 -9.44 -5.38
C SER A 58 -21.95 -10.69 -4.89
N ASN A 59 -21.57 -11.58 -5.82
CA ASN A 59 -20.79 -12.78 -5.48
C ASN A 59 -19.38 -12.49 -4.96
N VAL A 60 -18.70 -11.41 -5.41
CA VAL A 60 -17.37 -11.02 -4.91
C VAL A 60 -17.49 -10.50 -3.49
N ILE A 61 -18.47 -9.62 -3.24
CA ILE A 61 -18.75 -9.06 -1.92
C ILE A 61 -19.09 -10.19 -0.93
N THR A 62 -20.06 -11.04 -1.28
CA THR A 62 -20.46 -12.18 -0.43
C THR A 62 -19.31 -13.16 -0.21
N CYS A 63 -18.46 -13.41 -1.22
CA CYS A 63 -17.28 -14.25 -1.02
C CYS A 63 -16.31 -13.60 -0.04
N TYR A 64 -16.09 -12.29 -0.13
CA TYR A 64 -15.16 -11.57 0.75
C TYR A 64 -15.64 -11.60 2.19
N GLU A 65 -16.92 -11.27 2.41
CA GLU A 65 -17.56 -11.30 3.73
C GLU A 65 -17.47 -12.70 4.37
N LYS A 66 -17.63 -13.77 3.59
CA LYS A 66 -17.42 -15.14 4.08
C LYS A 66 -16.00 -15.36 4.58
N PHE A 67 -14.98 -14.95 3.82
CA PHE A 67 -13.58 -15.10 4.26
C PHE A 67 -13.28 -14.28 5.53
N ILE A 68 -13.86 -13.07 5.65
CA ILE A 68 -13.77 -12.26 6.88
C ILE A 68 -14.43 -12.97 8.07
N GLU A 69 -15.63 -13.52 7.88
CA GLU A 69 -16.34 -14.29 8.91
C GLU A 69 -15.53 -15.53 9.33
N ARG A 70 -14.93 -16.24 8.38
CA ARG A 70 -14.06 -17.41 8.64
C ARG A 70 -12.84 -17.02 9.47
N ALA A 71 -12.12 -15.96 9.08
CA ALA A 71 -10.94 -15.49 9.79
C ALA A 71 -11.30 -15.02 11.21
N THR A 72 -12.44 -14.33 11.36
CA THR A 72 -12.99 -13.93 12.66
C THR A 72 -13.30 -15.15 13.55
N ASN A 73 -13.95 -16.18 12.99
CA ASN A 73 -14.24 -17.41 13.73
C ASN A 73 -12.96 -18.15 14.17
N ILE A 74 -11.93 -18.17 13.32
CA ILE A 74 -10.64 -18.79 13.64
C ILE A 74 -9.95 -18.04 14.78
N ARG A 75 -9.91 -16.70 14.72
CA ARG A 75 -9.41 -15.87 15.83
C ARG A 75 -10.08 -16.26 17.14
N ASP A 76 -11.41 -16.32 17.18
CA ASP A 76 -12.17 -16.60 18.40
C ASP A 76 -11.93 -18.02 18.92
N ARG A 77 -11.84 -19.01 18.02
CA ARG A 77 -11.45 -20.39 18.36
C ARG A 77 -10.05 -20.44 18.95
N VAL A 78 -9.07 -19.80 18.33
CA VAL A 78 -7.68 -19.77 18.81
C VAL A 78 -7.60 -19.10 20.18
N LYS A 79 -8.27 -17.96 20.37
CA LYS A 79 -8.35 -17.27 21.67
C LYS A 79 -8.98 -18.15 22.74
N SER A 80 -10.00 -18.94 22.38
CA SER A 80 -10.68 -19.89 23.27
C SER A 80 -10.03 -21.29 23.33
N ASN A 81 -8.85 -21.46 22.74
CA ASN A 81 -8.10 -22.72 22.66
C ASN A 81 -8.89 -23.91 22.07
N GLN A 82 -9.80 -23.62 21.14
CA GLN A 82 -10.52 -24.61 20.35
C GLN A 82 -9.73 -24.94 19.07
N GLU A 83 -9.94 -26.14 18.54
CA GLU A 83 -9.26 -26.61 17.30
C GLU A 83 -9.65 -25.77 16.06
N ILE A 84 -9.02 -25.99 14.91
CA ILE A 84 -9.46 -25.35 13.66
C ILE A 84 -9.97 -26.45 12.73
N ASN A 85 -11.21 -26.30 12.23
CA ASN A 85 -11.73 -27.17 11.18
C ASN A 85 -11.38 -26.55 9.81
N PRO A 86 -10.52 -27.19 9.00
CA PRO A 86 -10.13 -26.65 7.70
C PRO A 86 -11.20 -26.81 6.61
N SER A 87 -12.20 -27.68 6.80
CA SER A 87 -13.14 -28.06 5.74
C SER A 87 -13.96 -26.88 5.19
N PRO A 88 -14.51 -25.98 6.04
CA PRO A 88 -15.21 -24.79 5.54
C PRO A 88 -14.31 -23.86 4.74
N ILE A 89 -13.06 -23.65 5.19
CA ILE A 89 -12.06 -22.80 4.51
C ILE A 89 -11.75 -23.40 3.13
N LEU A 90 -11.48 -24.71 3.07
CA LEU A 90 -11.21 -25.41 1.83
C LEU A 90 -12.39 -25.35 0.84
N SER A 91 -13.63 -25.43 1.34
CA SER A 91 -14.83 -25.27 0.52
C SER A 91 -14.92 -23.86 -0.08
N ASP A 92 -14.68 -22.83 0.72
CA ASP A 92 -14.71 -21.43 0.28
C ASP A 92 -13.57 -21.14 -0.72
N LEU A 93 -12.37 -21.70 -0.50
CA LEU A 93 -11.24 -21.65 -1.44
C LEU A 93 -11.55 -22.35 -2.76
N HIS A 94 -12.18 -23.53 -2.71
CA HIS A 94 -12.63 -24.25 -3.90
C HIS A 94 -13.62 -23.42 -4.72
N TYR A 95 -14.60 -22.80 -4.05
CA TYR A 95 -15.56 -21.92 -4.71
C TYR A 95 -14.87 -20.73 -5.39
N LEU A 96 -13.99 -20.02 -4.68
CA LEU A 96 -13.23 -18.89 -5.21
C LEU A 96 -12.44 -19.29 -6.46
N LEU A 97 -11.68 -20.38 -6.39
CA LEU A 97 -10.81 -20.84 -7.47
C LEU A 97 -11.58 -21.38 -8.69
N ASN A 98 -12.72 -22.05 -8.46
CA ASN A 98 -13.55 -22.58 -9.55
C ASN A 98 -14.30 -21.48 -10.31
N ASN A 99 -14.54 -20.34 -9.66
CA ASN A 99 -15.18 -19.17 -10.26
C ASN A 99 -14.19 -18.09 -10.72
N ASN A 100 -12.87 -18.38 -10.69
CA ASN A 100 -11.80 -17.46 -11.09
C ASN A 100 -11.92 -16.08 -10.41
N LEU A 101 -12.20 -16.07 -9.11
CA LEU A 101 -12.45 -14.83 -8.37
C LEU A 101 -11.18 -14.21 -7.80
N GLU A 102 -10.04 -14.92 -7.74
CA GLU A 102 -8.80 -14.48 -7.08
C GLU A 102 -8.38 -13.02 -7.38
N ASP A 103 -8.38 -12.60 -8.64
CA ASP A 103 -7.98 -11.25 -9.05
C ASP A 103 -9.00 -10.19 -8.60
N LYS A 104 -10.30 -10.52 -8.69
CA LYS A 104 -11.40 -9.66 -8.24
C LYS A 104 -11.41 -9.52 -6.72
N MET A 105 -11.08 -10.59 -6.00
CA MET A 105 -11.00 -10.60 -4.55
C MET A 105 -9.86 -9.70 -4.06
N TYR A 106 -8.69 -9.74 -4.70
CA TYR A 106 -7.61 -8.80 -4.41
C TYR A 106 -8.02 -7.35 -4.68
N GLY A 107 -8.59 -7.07 -5.85
CA GLY A 107 -9.09 -5.74 -6.20
C GLY A 107 -10.09 -5.22 -5.18
N TYR A 108 -11.07 -6.06 -4.80
CA TYR A 108 -12.04 -5.70 -3.78
C TYR A 108 -11.39 -5.44 -2.42
N ALA A 109 -10.50 -6.32 -1.95
CA ALA A 109 -9.87 -6.20 -0.63
C ALA A 109 -9.09 -4.87 -0.45
N VAL A 110 -8.35 -4.45 -1.49
CA VAL A 110 -7.59 -3.19 -1.47
C VAL A 110 -8.49 -1.95 -1.34
N PHE A 111 -9.71 -2.00 -1.85
CA PHE A 111 -10.64 -0.86 -1.85
C PHE A 111 -11.73 -0.97 -0.77
N ALA A 112 -12.02 -2.17 -0.28
CA ALA A 112 -13.06 -2.44 0.70
C ALA A 112 -12.71 -1.76 2.02
N ARG A 113 -13.38 -0.66 2.31
CA ARG A 113 -13.32 0.01 3.60
C ARG A 113 -14.40 -0.56 4.50
N GLY A 114 -14.03 -1.58 5.29
CA GLY A 114 -14.86 -2.10 6.37
C GLY A 114 -14.20 -1.88 7.72
N ASP A 115 -15.00 -1.76 8.78
CA ASP A 115 -14.54 -1.66 10.17
C ASP A 115 -14.14 -3.05 10.73
N TYR A 116 -13.32 -3.79 9.98
CA TYR A 116 -12.83 -5.10 10.36
C TYR A 116 -11.52 -5.02 11.14
N GLU A 117 -11.25 -6.05 11.95
CA GLU A 117 -9.98 -6.14 12.68
C GLU A 117 -8.78 -6.23 11.71
N PRO A 118 -7.72 -5.42 11.90
CA PRO A 118 -6.60 -5.38 10.95
C PRO A 118 -5.88 -6.71 10.70
N MET A 119 -5.82 -7.60 11.70
CA MET A 119 -5.23 -8.94 11.54
C MET A 119 -6.11 -9.84 10.67
N VAL A 120 -7.43 -9.79 10.86
CA VAL A 120 -8.40 -10.54 10.06
C VAL A 120 -8.34 -10.11 8.59
N VAL A 121 -8.27 -8.81 8.33
CA VAL A 121 -8.11 -8.28 6.96
C VAL A 121 -6.79 -8.75 6.35
N HIS A 122 -5.70 -8.68 7.11
CA HIS A 122 -4.38 -9.12 6.66
C HIS A 122 -4.36 -10.59 6.21
N ASP A 123 -4.90 -11.50 7.02
CA ASP A 123 -4.94 -12.95 6.70
C ASP A 123 -5.71 -13.21 5.38
N VAL A 124 -6.80 -12.48 5.18
CA VAL A 124 -7.68 -12.58 4.00
C VAL A 124 -6.97 -12.03 2.74
N GLU A 125 -6.32 -10.89 2.85
CA GLU A 125 -5.58 -10.28 1.74
C GLU A 125 -4.36 -11.09 1.32
N VAL A 126 -3.56 -11.55 2.28
CA VAL A 126 -2.41 -12.42 2.03
C VAL A 126 -2.88 -13.67 1.27
N THR A 127 -4.05 -14.21 1.62
CA THR A 127 -4.66 -15.34 0.93
C THR A 127 -4.99 -15.02 -0.53
N PHE A 128 -5.73 -13.96 -0.80
CA PHE A 128 -6.14 -13.63 -2.17
C PHE A 128 -4.96 -13.30 -3.08
N ILE A 129 -4.00 -12.54 -2.57
CA ILE A 129 -2.79 -12.21 -3.32
C ILE A 129 -1.95 -13.47 -3.60
N SER A 130 -1.85 -14.38 -2.62
CA SER A 130 -1.16 -15.67 -2.80
C SER A 130 -1.82 -16.51 -3.90
N LEU A 131 -3.14 -16.59 -3.93
CA LEU A 131 -3.87 -17.34 -4.96
C LEU A 131 -3.69 -16.72 -6.35
N MET A 132 -3.79 -15.38 -6.47
CA MET A 132 -3.55 -14.65 -7.71
C MET A 132 -2.14 -14.91 -8.25
N ILE A 133 -1.11 -14.79 -7.39
CA ILE A 133 0.28 -15.03 -7.80
C ILE A 133 0.51 -16.50 -8.15
N GLY A 134 -0.01 -17.43 -7.34
CA GLY A 134 0.07 -18.86 -7.61
C GLY A 134 -0.59 -19.25 -8.94
N ARG A 135 -1.73 -18.65 -9.28
CA ARG A 135 -2.39 -18.83 -10.59
C ARG A 135 -1.50 -18.32 -11.71
N GLY A 136 -0.90 -17.14 -11.55
CA GLY A 136 0.07 -16.57 -12.49
C GLY A 136 1.33 -17.43 -12.69
N MET A 137 1.66 -18.29 -11.73
CA MET A 137 2.73 -19.30 -11.82
C MET A 137 2.27 -20.64 -12.38
N ASN A 138 1.01 -20.77 -12.80
CA ASN A 138 0.39 -22.01 -13.29
C ASN A 138 0.38 -23.15 -12.25
N TYR A 139 0.23 -22.82 -10.96
CA TYR A 139 -0.01 -23.85 -9.95
C TYR A 139 -1.30 -24.60 -10.24
N ASN A 140 -1.25 -25.93 -10.10
CA ASN A 140 -2.45 -26.76 -10.21
C ASN A 140 -3.40 -26.51 -9.02
N LEU A 141 -4.67 -26.93 -9.17
CA LEU A 141 -5.71 -26.72 -8.15
C LEU A 141 -5.29 -27.22 -6.76
N ARG A 142 -4.66 -28.39 -6.67
CA ARG A 142 -4.18 -28.95 -5.39
C ARG A 142 -3.17 -28.02 -4.71
N THR A 143 -2.24 -27.48 -5.48
CA THR A 143 -1.20 -26.57 -4.97
C THR A 143 -1.79 -25.21 -4.60
N LEU A 144 -2.74 -24.69 -5.38
CA LEU A 144 -3.47 -23.46 -5.05
C LEU A 144 -4.28 -23.60 -3.75
N LEU A 145 -4.97 -24.73 -3.55
CA LEU A 145 -5.69 -24.99 -2.28
C LEU A 145 -4.74 -25.06 -1.09
N ARG A 146 -3.58 -25.71 -1.25
CA ARG A 146 -2.54 -25.75 -0.20
C ARG A 146 -1.99 -24.36 0.10
N LEU A 147 -1.70 -23.58 -0.94
CA LEU A 147 -1.21 -22.21 -0.82
C LEU A 147 -2.24 -21.31 -0.13
N GLY A 148 -3.51 -21.37 -0.56
CA GLY A 148 -4.59 -20.58 0.04
C GLY A 148 -4.83 -20.95 1.49
N LEU A 149 -4.85 -22.24 1.84
CA LEU A 149 -5.01 -22.68 3.22
C LEU A 149 -3.83 -22.24 4.10
N ALA A 150 -2.61 -22.35 3.58
CA ALA A 150 -1.41 -21.89 4.30
C ALA A 150 -1.40 -20.37 4.49
N ALA A 151 -1.66 -19.59 3.44
CA ALA A 151 -1.73 -18.14 3.50
C ALA A 151 -2.79 -17.65 4.49
N PHE A 152 -3.93 -18.35 4.57
CA PHE A 152 -5.04 -17.98 5.46
C PHE A 152 -4.79 -18.30 6.94
N LEU A 153 -3.86 -19.22 7.22
CA LEU A 153 -3.65 -19.76 8.56
C LEU A 153 -2.24 -19.54 9.12
N GLU A 154 -1.30 -19.03 8.33
CA GLU A 154 0.11 -18.91 8.75
C GLU A 154 0.30 -18.08 10.02
N ASN A 155 -0.52 -17.03 10.20
CA ASN A 155 -0.38 -16.07 11.28
C ASN A 155 -1.30 -16.36 12.48
N VAL A 156 -1.98 -17.53 12.55
CA VAL A 156 -2.94 -17.83 13.64
C VAL A 156 -2.33 -17.76 15.04
N GLY A 157 -1.02 -17.99 15.18
CA GLY A 157 -0.28 -17.83 16.43
C GLY A 157 -0.24 -16.39 16.94
N MET A 158 -0.49 -15.40 16.09
CA MET A 158 -0.61 -13.99 16.49
C MET A 158 -1.78 -13.76 17.44
N TYR A 159 -2.85 -14.54 17.34
CA TYR A 159 -4.03 -14.42 18.21
C TYR A 159 -3.77 -14.85 19.67
N LYS A 160 -2.60 -15.44 19.96
CA LYS A 160 -2.13 -15.73 21.32
C LYS A 160 -1.35 -14.56 21.94
N ILE A 161 -0.96 -13.56 21.15
CA ILE A 161 -0.21 -12.41 21.64
C ILE A 161 -1.17 -11.42 22.34
N PRO A 162 -0.83 -10.91 23.53
CA PRO A 162 -1.67 -9.95 24.24
C PRO A 162 -1.98 -8.69 23.43
N GLU A 163 -3.23 -8.23 23.47
CA GLU A 163 -3.71 -7.09 22.68
C GLU A 163 -2.91 -5.80 22.97
N ASN A 164 -2.52 -5.57 24.23
CA ASN A 164 -1.71 -4.42 24.61
C ASN A 164 -0.31 -4.41 23.96
N VAL A 165 0.22 -5.58 23.58
CA VAL A 165 1.48 -5.71 22.83
C VAL A 165 1.24 -5.43 21.35
N LEU A 166 0.17 -5.99 20.77
CA LEU A 166 -0.19 -5.80 19.36
C LEU A 166 -0.53 -4.34 19.03
N GLN A 167 -1.30 -3.68 19.90
CA GLN A 167 -1.77 -2.30 19.73
C GLN A 167 -0.78 -1.23 20.20
N LYS A 168 0.42 -1.63 20.63
CA LYS A 168 1.41 -0.69 21.14
C LYS A 168 1.91 0.25 20.04
N ARG A 169 1.62 1.55 20.19
CA ARG A 169 2.06 2.61 19.25
C ARG A 169 3.55 2.93 19.31
N GLY A 170 4.19 2.69 20.45
CA GLY A 170 5.64 2.86 20.63
C GLY A 170 6.46 1.64 20.22
N LYS A 171 7.79 1.71 20.37
CA LYS A 171 8.69 0.55 20.19
C LYS A 171 8.33 -0.58 21.16
N LEU A 172 8.46 -1.83 20.69
CA LEU A 172 8.43 -3.00 21.57
C LEU A 172 9.75 -3.09 22.33
N GLY A 173 9.69 -3.40 23.62
CA GLY A 173 10.85 -3.87 24.37
C GLY A 173 11.23 -5.30 23.96
N ASP A 174 12.40 -5.77 24.38
CA ASP A 174 12.94 -7.05 23.93
C ASP A 174 12.03 -8.24 24.25
N LYS A 175 11.39 -8.23 25.43
CA LYS A 175 10.42 -9.27 25.83
C LYS A 175 9.16 -9.27 24.96
N GLU A 176 8.64 -8.08 24.65
CA GLU A 176 7.47 -7.92 23.77
C GLU A 176 7.79 -8.34 22.34
N LEU A 177 8.99 -8.00 21.86
CA LEU A 177 9.47 -8.43 20.55
C LEU A 177 9.69 -9.93 20.49
N ALA A 178 10.24 -10.54 21.54
CA ALA A 178 10.39 -11.99 21.65
C ALA A 178 9.03 -12.69 21.62
N MET A 179 8.04 -12.20 22.38
CA MET A 179 6.67 -12.72 22.33
C MET A 179 6.10 -12.66 20.91
N VAL A 180 6.24 -11.52 20.21
CA VAL A 180 5.80 -11.44 18.81
C VAL A 180 6.57 -12.43 17.95
N ARG A 181 7.89 -12.59 18.10
CA ARG A 181 8.69 -13.54 17.31
C ARG A 181 8.38 -15.02 17.60
N GLU A 182 7.70 -15.34 18.69
CA GLU A 182 7.22 -16.70 18.97
C GLU A 182 5.96 -17.07 18.17
N HIS A 183 5.28 -16.12 17.53
CA HIS A 183 4.03 -16.43 16.81
C HIS A 183 4.13 -17.52 15.74
N PRO A 184 5.24 -17.72 14.98
CA PRO A 184 5.31 -18.83 14.04
C PRO A 184 5.30 -20.18 14.78
N LYS A 185 5.97 -20.25 15.94
CA LYS A 185 5.95 -21.43 16.81
C LYS A 185 4.54 -21.68 17.34
N ASN A 186 3.85 -20.62 17.79
CA ASN A 186 2.46 -20.73 18.22
C ASN A 186 1.55 -21.20 17.06
N SER A 187 1.75 -20.69 15.85
CA SER A 187 1.04 -21.15 14.65
C SER A 187 1.31 -22.62 14.38
N TYR A 188 2.58 -23.05 14.42
CA TYR A 188 2.95 -24.46 14.26
C TYR A 188 2.22 -25.34 15.26
N GLU A 189 2.25 -24.99 16.56
CA GLU A 189 1.61 -25.78 17.62
C GLU A 189 0.09 -25.84 17.48
N ILE A 190 -0.56 -24.75 17.05
CA ILE A 190 -2.00 -24.72 16.79
C ILE A 190 -2.36 -25.59 15.59
N LEU A 191 -1.63 -25.46 14.50
CA LEU A 191 -1.94 -26.13 13.23
C LEU A 191 -1.60 -27.63 13.28
N ALA A 192 -0.57 -28.02 14.03
CA ALA A 192 -0.22 -29.43 14.24
C ALA A 192 -1.35 -30.22 14.93
N ARG A 193 -2.20 -29.55 15.73
CA ARG A 193 -3.37 -30.18 16.37
C ARG A 193 -4.50 -30.52 15.39
N MET A 194 -4.45 -30.02 14.16
CA MET A 194 -5.43 -30.39 13.12
C MET A 194 -5.26 -31.83 12.61
N GLY A 195 -4.18 -32.51 13.04
CA GLY A 195 -3.89 -33.91 12.73
C GLY A 195 -2.79 -34.07 11.68
N GLU A 196 -2.23 -35.28 11.59
CA GLU A 196 -1.04 -35.61 10.77
C GLU A 196 -1.18 -35.20 9.30
N ARG A 197 -2.39 -35.26 8.72
CA ARG A 197 -2.67 -34.81 7.35
C ARG A 197 -2.33 -33.33 7.10
N TYR A 198 -2.35 -32.50 8.15
CA TYR A 198 -2.06 -31.07 8.08
C TYR A 198 -0.69 -30.70 8.67
N GLN A 199 0.19 -31.68 8.92
CA GLN A 199 1.53 -31.41 9.42
C GLN A 199 2.33 -30.49 8.48
N TRP A 200 2.21 -30.70 7.16
CA TRP A 200 2.82 -29.83 6.15
C TRP A 200 2.38 -28.36 6.25
N LEU A 201 1.16 -28.09 6.74
CA LEU A 201 0.63 -26.74 6.90
C LEU A 201 1.30 -26.04 8.09
N ALA A 202 1.47 -26.76 9.20
CA ALA A 202 2.20 -26.27 10.37
C ALA A 202 3.65 -25.94 10.00
N GLU A 203 4.33 -26.83 9.27
CA GLU A 203 5.69 -26.63 8.78
C GLU A 203 5.82 -25.41 7.86
N VAL A 204 4.88 -25.22 6.92
CA VAL A 204 4.87 -24.04 6.05
C VAL A 204 4.70 -22.76 6.85
N ALA A 205 3.73 -22.70 7.77
CA ALA A 205 3.47 -21.55 8.63
C ALA A 205 4.70 -21.18 9.48
N PHE A 206 5.42 -22.18 9.97
CA PHE A 206 6.59 -21.99 10.82
C PHE A 206 7.75 -21.28 10.10
N GLN A 207 7.83 -21.42 8.78
CA GLN A 207 8.93 -20.88 7.95
C GLN A 207 8.59 -19.59 7.21
N VAL A 208 7.36 -19.04 7.31
CA VAL A 208 6.96 -17.82 6.57
C VAL A 208 7.88 -16.62 6.88
N HIS A 209 8.44 -16.60 8.09
CA HIS A 209 9.34 -15.55 8.54
C HIS A 209 10.84 -15.83 8.34
N GLU A 210 11.18 -16.95 7.70
CA GLU A 210 12.55 -17.24 7.24
C GLU A 210 12.92 -16.38 6.03
N ARG A 211 14.21 -16.16 5.79
CA ARG A 211 14.71 -15.28 4.72
C ARG A 211 15.82 -15.98 3.96
N SER A 212 15.90 -15.77 2.65
CA SER A 212 16.86 -16.49 1.81
C SER A 212 18.33 -16.28 2.19
N ASP A 213 18.64 -15.17 2.88
CA ASP A 213 19.97 -14.84 3.42
C ASP A 213 20.24 -15.41 4.83
N GLY A 214 19.30 -16.16 5.43
CA GLY A 214 19.40 -16.70 6.79
C GLY A 214 19.13 -15.69 7.90
N SER A 215 18.78 -14.43 7.58
CA SER A 215 18.48 -13.39 8.58
C SER A 215 17.09 -13.54 9.23
N GLY A 216 16.30 -14.49 8.72
CA GLY A 216 14.95 -14.78 9.17
C GLY A 216 14.90 -15.51 10.51
N TYR A 217 13.70 -15.93 10.88
CA TYR A 217 13.43 -16.65 12.12
C TYR A 217 12.23 -17.59 11.90
N PRO A 218 12.03 -18.63 12.74
CA PRO A 218 12.69 -18.89 14.03
C PRO A 218 14.02 -19.65 13.97
N HIS A 219 14.33 -20.36 12.88
CA HIS A 219 15.51 -21.20 12.75
C HIS A 219 16.66 -20.56 11.96
N GLY A 220 16.41 -19.48 11.22
CA GLY A 220 17.43 -18.84 10.38
C GLY A 220 17.77 -19.69 9.15
N LEU A 221 16.76 -20.36 8.59
CA LEU A 221 16.89 -21.17 7.38
C LEU A 221 17.27 -20.27 6.20
N SER A 222 18.00 -20.84 5.24
CA SER A 222 18.53 -20.10 4.09
C SER A 222 18.15 -20.75 2.76
N GLY A 223 18.07 -19.94 1.70
CA GLY A 223 17.89 -20.41 0.32
C GLY A 223 16.81 -21.50 0.13
N GLU A 224 17.26 -22.68 -0.29
CA GLU A 224 16.42 -23.84 -0.63
C GLU A 224 15.93 -24.66 0.58
N GLU A 225 16.42 -24.34 1.80
CA GLU A 225 15.93 -24.97 3.04
C GLU A 225 14.50 -24.50 3.39
N ILE A 226 14.08 -23.36 2.83
CA ILE A 226 12.77 -22.76 3.05
C ILE A 226 11.78 -23.32 2.02
N TYR A 227 10.63 -23.81 2.47
CA TYR A 227 9.58 -24.28 1.56
C TYR A 227 9.14 -23.20 0.56
N GLU A 228 8.91 -23.60 -0.68
CA GLU A 228 8.46 -22.68 -1.75
C GLU A 228 7.16 -21.95 -1.37
N LEU A 229 6.21 -22.64 -0.73
CA LEU A 229 4.97 -22.02 -0.25
C LEU A 229 5.25 -20.98 0.84
N SER A 230 6.15 -21.27 1.78
CA SER A 230 6.54 -20.31 2.83
C SER A 230 7.21 -19.08 2.24
N SER A 231 8.14 -19.26 1.30
CA SER A 231 8.80 -18.14 0.61
C SER A 231 7.81 -17.29 -0.21
N MET A 232 6.81 -17.93 -0.82
CA MET A 232 5.74 -17.22 -1.56
C MET A 232 4.90 -16.36 -0.63
N ILE A 233 4.41 -16.95 0.45
CA ILE A 233 3.61 -16.24 1.46
C ILE A 233 4.44 -15.14 2.10
N SER A 234 5.73 -15.37 2.32
CA SER A 234 6.64 -14.42 2.96
C SER A 234 6.73 -13.06 2.26
N VAL A 235 6.93 -13.05 0.93
CA VAL A 235 7.02 -11.79 0.18
C VAL A 235 5.67 -11.05 0.17
N ILE A 236 4.57 -11.81 0.19
CA ILE A 236 3.21 -11.28 0.21
C ILE A 236 2.86 -10.71 1.58
N ASP A 237 3.17 -11.40 2.67
CA ASP A 237 3.00 -10.94 4.05
C ASP A 237 3.74 -9.61 4.26
N VAL A 238 4.98 -9.51 3.76
CA VAL A 238 5.75 -8.25 3.83
C VAL A 238 5.06 -7.14 3.03
N TYR A 239 4.62 -7.42 1.80
CA TYR A 239 3.92 -6.43 0.97
C TYR A 239 2.64 -5.92 1.64
N VAL A 240 1.75 -6.83 2.04
CA VAL A 240 0.47 -6.50 2.69
C VAL A 240 0.72 -5.74 3.98
N ALA A 241 1.73 -6.15 4.76
CA ALA A 241 2.09 -5.46 5.99
C ALA A 241 2.58 -4.04 5.78
N MET A 242 3.25 -3.74 4.67
CA MET A 242 3.74 -2.39 4.34
C MET A 242 2.60 -1.44 3.98
N ILE A 243 1.65 -1.89 3.15
CA ILE A 243 0.58 -1.06 2.58
C ILE A 243 -0.62 -0.84 3.51
N HIS A 244 -0.57 -1.41 4.71
CA HIS A 244 -1.57 -1.22 5.77
C HIS A 244 -1.03 -0.41 6.94
N ASP A 245 -1.95 0.34 7.57
CA ASP A 245 -1.66 1.09 8.78
C ASP A 245 -1.41 0.11 9.93
N ARG A 246 -0.42 0.44 10.75
CA ARG A 246 -0.04 -0.32 11.95
C ARG A 246 -0.05 0.63 13.14
N PRO A 247 -0.31 0.14 14.37
CA PRO A 247 -0.36 0.99 15.55
C PRO A 247 0.87 1.88 15.74
N TYR A 248 2.04 1.41 15.29
CA TYR A 248 3.34 2.07 15.42
C TYR A 248 3.87 2.72 14.11
N ARG A 249 3.11 2.66 13.01
CA ARG A 249 3.56 3.13 11.69
C ARG A 249 2.39 3.31 10.73
N GLU A 250 2.28 4.48 10.10
CA GLU A 250 1.36 4.69 8.97
C GLU A 250 1.75 3.83 7.76
N ARG A 251 0.77 3.46 6.94
CA ARG A 251 1.00 2.66 5.73
C ARG A 251 1.96 3.34 4.75
N PHE A 252 2.74 2.53 4.05
CA PHE A 252 3.51 2.99 2.90
C PHE A 252 2.63 3.06 1.66
N GLN A 253 3.01 3.88 0.68
CA GLN A 253 2.42 3.79 -0.65
C GLN A 253 2.77 2.43 -1.28
N GLN A 254 1.86 1.89 -2.10
CA GLN A 254 2.09 0.61 -2.79
C GLN A 254 3.38 0.65 -3.63
N THR A 255 3.66 1.80 -4.27
CA THR A 255 4.89 2.06 -5.00
C THR A 255 6.14 1.85 -4.15
N ASP A 256 6.14 2.34 -2.91
CA ASP A 256 7.27 2.23 -2.00
C ASP A 256 7.43 0.79 -1.47
N ALA A 257 6.32 0.09 -1.25
CA ALA A 257 6.35 -1.34 -0.91
C ALA A 257 6.94 -2.20 -2.04
N VAL A 258 6.55 -1.94 -3.29
CA VAL A 258 7.11 -2.63 -4.45
C VAL A 258 8.60 -2.28 -4.64
N LYS A 259 8.99 -1.01 -4.50
CA LYS A 259 10.41 -0.60 -4.54
C LYS A 259 11.24 -1.32 -3.48
N PHE A 260 10.74 -1.43 -2.25
CA PHE A 260 11.42 -2.18 -1.19
C PHE A 260 11.65 -3.64 -1.60
N ILE A 261 10.65 -4.30 -2.18
CA ILE A 261 10.78 -5.69 -2.65
C ILE A 261 11.77 -5.81 -3.82
N ILE A 262 11.86 -4.80 -4.69
CA ILE A 262 12.85 -4.76 -5.78
C ILE A 262 14.27 -4.58 -5.21
N GLU A 263 14.48 -3.62 -4.33
CA GLU A 263 15.81 -3.21 -3.86
C GLU A 263 16.37 -4.13 -2.77
N LYS A 264 15.53 -4.53 -1.82
CA LYS A 264 15.93 -5.34 -0.65
C LYS A 264 15.52 -6.79 -0.79
N GLY A 265 14.48 -7.07 -1.57
CA GLY A 265 14.02 -8.44 -1.76
C GLY A 265 15.05 -9.35 -2.43
N VAL A 266 16.05 -8.80 -3.13
CA VAL A 266 17.10 -9.59 -3.81
C VAL A 266 17.78 -10.58 -2.86
N GLU A 267 18.10 -10.14 -1.65
CA GLU A 267 18.75 -10.93 -0.59
C GLU A 267 17.72 -11.76 0.20
N LEU A 268 16.49 -11.26 0.33
CA LEU A 268 15.49 -11.80 1.26
C LEU A 268 14.61 -12.91 0.69
N PHE A 269 14.36 -12.92 -0.62
CA PHE A 269 13.39 -13.81 -1.27
C PHE A 269 13.94 -14.47 -2.52
N PRO A 270 13.52 -15.70 -2.87
CA PRO A 270 14.00 -16.39 -4.08
C PRO A 270 13.66 -15.64 -5.38
N PRO A 271 14.57 -15.58 -6.38
CA PRO A 271 14.35 -14.84 -7.63
C PRO A 271 13.08 -15.24 -8.39
N LYS A 272 12.75 -16.54 -8.41
CA LYS A 272 11.54 -17.09 -9.04
C LYS A 272 10.27 -16.45 -8.44
N ILE A 273 10.24 -16.33 -7.12
CA ILE A 273 9.09 -15.83 -6.35
C ILE A 273 8.96 -14.32 -6.51
N ARG A 274 10.07 -13.57 -6.41
CA ARG A 274 10.04 -12.12 -6.68
C ARG A 274 9.57 -11.80 -8.09
N LYS A 275 10.04 -12.55 -9.08
CA LYS A 275 9.62 -12.38 -10.47
C LYS A 275 8.13 -12.69 -10.65
N ALA A 276 7.60 -13.68 -9.93
CA ALA A 276 6.17 -13.97 -9.95
C ALA A 276 5.35 -12.84 -9.31
N PHE A 277 5.78 -12.35 -8.15
CA PHE A 277 5.19 -11.21 -7.45
C PHE A 277 5.14 -9.96 -8.35
N LEU A 278 6.28 -9.54 -8.90
CA LEU A 278 6.40 -8.34 -9.74
C LEU A 278 5.65 -8.43 -11.08
N LYS A 279 5.27 -9.63 -11.52
CA LYS A 279 4.44 -9.83 -12.72
C LYS A 279 2.96 -9.59 -12.45
N GLN A 280 2.51 -9.79 -11.22
CA GLN A 280 1.09 -9.77 -10.85
C GLN A 280 0.72 -8.51 -10.07
N ILE A 281 1.65 -7.98 -9.27
CA ILE A 281 1.46 -6.73 -8.54
C ILE A 281 1.95 -5.57 -9.41
N PRO A 282 1.05 -4.67 -9.87
CA PRO A 282 1.45 -3.54 -10.68
C PRO A 282 2.27 -2.56 -9.84
N LEU A 283 3.26 -1.93 -10.49
CA LEU A 283 4.18 -0.99 -9.85
C LEU A 283 3.48 0.31 -9.40
N LEU A 284 2.37 0.64 -10.06
CA LEU A 284 1.48 1.75 -9.72
C LEU A 284 0.09 1.16 -9.41
N PRO A 285 -0.59 1.64 -8.36
CA PRO A 285 -1.99 1.31 -8.14
C PRO A 285 -2.81 1.53 -9.41
N VAL A 286 -3.82 0.68 -9.62
CA VAL A 286 -4.86 0.92 -10.63
C VAL A 286 -5.44 2.32 -10.37
N ASP A 287 -5.65 3.11 -11.43
CA ASP A 287 -6.07 4.53 -11.39
C ASP A 287 -5.01 5.58 -10.99
N THR A 288 -3.74 5.21 -10.91
CA THR A 288 -2.67 6.22 -10.77
C THR A 288 -2.54 7.04 -12.05
N HIS A 289 -2.60 8.37 -11.93
CA HIS A 289 -2.32 9.29 -13.02
C HIS A 289 -0.84 9.67 -13.00
N VAL A 290 -0.14 9.47 -14.12
CA VAL A 290 1.27 9.83 -14.26
C VAL A 290 1.36 11.09 -15.11
N LYS A 291 1.92 12.14 -14.54
CA LYS A 291 2.21 13.39 -15.25
C LYS A 291 3.63 13.30 -15.79
N GLN A 292 3.77 13.19 -17.11
CA GLN A 292 5.07 13.26 -17.75
C GLN A 292 5.31 14.68 -18.24
N ASP A 293 6.50 15.23 -17.99
CA ASP A 293 6.83 16.58 -18.41
C ASP A 293 6.59 16.79 -19.92
N LYS A 294 5.76 17.79 -20.22
CA LYS A 294 5.37 18.26 -21.57
C LYS A 294 4.49 17.31 -22.40
N LYS A 295 3.82 16.30 -21.82
CA LYS A 295 2.85 15.44 -22.52
C LYS A 295 1.55 15.23 -21.71
N PRO A 296 0.43 14.83 -22.36
CA PRO A 296 -0.84 14.64 -21.67
C PRO A 296 -0.76 13.56 -20.57
N MET A 297 -1.60 13.73 -19.56
CA MET A 297 -1.72 12.88 -18.38
C MET A 297 -2.14 11.46 -18.78
N TRP A 298 -1.41 10.44 -18.31
CA TRP A 298 -1.74 9.03 -18.57
C TRP A 298 -2.43 8.41 -17.36
N ARG A 299 -3.53 7.67 -17.58
CA ARG A 299 -4.20 6.86 -16.56
C ARG A 299 -3.64 5.43 -16.62
N ALA A 300 -3.16 4.90 -15.48
CA ALA A 300 -2.85 3.49 -15.36
C ALA A 300 -4.15 2.67 -15.46
N ASN A 301 -4.44 2.13 -16.65
CA ASN A 301 -5.60 1.28 -16.88
C ASN A 301 -5.34 -0.14 -16.36
N ALA A 302 -6.37 -0.77 -15.79
CA ALA A 302 -6.34 -2.21 -15.52
C ALA A 302 -6.10 -2.99 -16.84
N PRO A 303 -5.29 -4.07 -16.84
CA PRO A 303 -5.17 -4.91 -18.02
C PRO A 303 -6.53 -5.56 -18.35
N ARG A 304 -6.99 -5.43 -19.60
CA ARG A 304 -8.15 -6.22 -20.09
C ARG A 304 -7.74 -7.70 -20.13
N MET A 305 -8.42 -8.53 -19.33
CA MET A 305 -8.10 -9.95 -19.17
C MET A 305 -8.36 -10.77 -20.45
N GLY A 306 -7.33 -11.48 -20.92
CA GLY A 306 -7.38 -12.41 -22.06
C GLY A 306 -6.20 -12.29 -23.03
N ALA A 307 -5.52 -11.14 -23.07
CA ALA A 307 -4.29 -10.97 -23.85
C ALA A 307 -3.07 -11.25 -22.96
N ARG A 308 -2.24 -12.22 -23.37
CA ARG A 308 -0.89 -12.41 -22.81
C ARG A 308 -0.20 -11.06 -22.72
N ALA A 309 0.17 -10.63 -21.52
CA ALA A 309 1.12 -9.53 -21.33
C ALA A 309 2.45 -9.97 -21.96
N LYS A 310 2.65 -9.64 -23.23
CA LYS A 310 4.00 -9.65 -23.80
C LYS A 310 4.75 -8.52 -23.09
N PRO A 311 5.98 -8.76 -22.61
CA PRO A 311 6.81 -7.67 -22.11
C PRO A 311 6.95 -6.69 -23.27
N ILE A 312 6.43 -5.46 -23.12
CA ILE A 312 6.65 -4.42 -24.10
C ILE A 312 8.05 -3.87 -23.80
N PRO A 313 9.06 -4.11 -24.65
CA PRO A 313 10.27 -3.32 -24.58
C PRO A 313 9.90 -1.93 -25.08
N LEU A 314 10.15 -0.90 -24.29
CA LEU A 314 10.09 0.49 -24.76
C LEU A 314 11.17 0.69 -25.83
N LYS A 315 10.86 0.35 -27.09
CA LYS A 315 11.59 0.85 -28.26
C LYS A 315 10.80 2.04 -28.83
N ARG A 316 11.50 3.17 -28.95
CA ARG A 316 11.08 4.35 -29.73
C ARG A 316 10.78 3.89 -31.16
N HIS A 317 9.67 4.37 -31.74
CA HIS A 317 9.14 4.08 -33.09
C HIS A 317 8.14 2.93 -33.11
N ASP A 318 6.89 3.26 -32.76
CA ASP A 318 5.65 2.80 -33.43
C ASP A 318 4.45 3.29 -32.61
N LEU A 319 4.33 4.61 -32.50
CA LEU A 319 3.05 5.25 -32.21
C LEU A 319 2.44 5.56 -33.59
N LYS A 320 1.42 4.79 -33.99
CA LYS A 320 0.51 5.26 -35.02
C LYS A 320 -0.25 6.45 -34.44
N CYS A 321 0.07 7.64 -34.94
CA CYS A 321 -0.73 8.83 -34.75
C CYS A 321 -2.13 8.58 -35.32
N TYR A 322 -3.15 8.88 -34.53
CA TYR A 322 -4.44 9.28 -35.08
C TYR A 322 -4.55 10.78 -34.83
N ASP A 323 -4.32 11.55 -35.89
CA ASP A 323 -4.67 12.97 -35.95
C ASP A 323 -6.19 13.06 -36.07
N LEU A 324 -6.80 13.91 -35.25
CA LEU A 324 -8.18 14.36 -35.42
C LEU A 324 -8.20 15.89 -35.47
N GLU A 325 -7.70 16.43 -36.58
CA GLU A 325 -8.08 17.75 -37.08
C GLU A 325 -8.32 17.66 -38.59
N SER A 326 -9.55 17.34 -38.98
CA SER A 326 -10.14 17.85 -40.21
C SER A 326 -11.65 17.94 -39.97
N GLY A 327 -12.14 19.18 -39.90
CA GLY A 327 -13.56 19.45 -39.72
C GLY A 327 -14.37 19.07 -40.94
N GLU A 328 -15.57 18.56 -40.70
CA GLU A 328 -16.78 18.85 -41.45
C GLU A 328 -17.97 18.57 -40.52
N GLU A 329 -18.91 19.50 -40.50
CA GLU A 329 -20.11 19.49 -39.65
C GLU A 329 -21.08 18.38 -40.08
N GLU A 330 -21.57 17.59 -39.13
CA GLU A 330 -22.93 17.09 -39.21
C GLU A 330 -23.56 16.93 -37.81
N SER A 331 -24.67 17.63 -37.63
CA SER A 331 -25.37 17.85 -36.37
C SER A 331 -26.27 16.68 -35.99
N ILE A 332 -26.06 16.08 -34.81
CA ILE A 332 -27.12 15.33 -34.11
C ILE A 332 -27.04 15.66 -32.61
N GLY A 333 -28.06 16.37 -32.12
CA GLY A 333 -28.13 16.92 -30.78
C GLY A 333 -28.27 15.86 -29.69
N ILE A 334 -27.42 15.97 -28.65
CA ILE A 334 -27.61 15.29 -27.37
C ILE A 334 -27.35 16.30 -26.23
N LYS A 335 -28.34 16.41 -25.34
CA LYS A 335 -28.44 17.37 -24.24
C LYS A 335 -27.17 17.44 -23.37
N LYS A 336 -26.59 18.64 -23.23
CA LYS A 336 -25.59 18.96 -22.19
C LYS A 336 -26.21 18.71 -20.81
N LYS A 337 -25.73 17.69 -20.10
CA LYS A 337 -25.89 17.59 -18.65
C LYS A 337 -24.72 18.34 -18.03
N ALA A 338 -24.99 19.50 -17.44
CA ALA A 338 -23.99 20.31 -16.75
C ALA A 338 -23.40 19.50 -15.58
N ILE A 339 -22.10 19.22 -15.64
CA ILE A 339 -21.34 18.74 -14.50
C ILE A 339 -21.18 19.94 -13.57
N ARG A 340 -21.84 19.91 -12.41
CA ARG A 340 -21.62 20.89 -11.33
C ARG A 340 -20.22 20.65 -10.75
N THR A 341 -19.23 21.40 -11.23
CA THR A 341 -17.96 21.58 -10.52
C THR A 341 -18.22 22.48 -9.30
N GLY A 342 -18.20 21.92 -8.09
CA GLY A 342 -18.27 22.72 -6.87
C GLY A 342 -17.04 23.64 -6.77
N GLN A 343 -17.25 24.94 -6.66
CA GLN A 343 -16.16 25.90 -6.43
C GLN A 343 -15.72 25.79 -4.96
N ILE A 344 -14.53 25.24 -4.70
CA ILE A 344 -13.91 25.27 -3.37
C ILE A 344 -13.28 26.65 -3.16
N LYS A 345 -13.59 27.31 -2.04
CA LYS A 345 -13.00 28.61 -1.69
C LYS A 345 -11.51 28.41 -1.36
N LYS A 346 -10.63 29.20 -1.98
CA LYS A 346 -9.17 29.17 -1.74
C LYS A 346 -8.75 30.29 -0.78
N LYS A 347 -7.67 30.08 -0.02
CA LYS A 347 -7.08 31.12 0.83
C LYS A 347 -5.58 31.22 0.58
N MET A 348 -5.10 32.44 0.36
CA MET A 348 -3.67 32.71 0.18
C MET A 348 -3.04 33.09 1.53
N VAL A 349 -1.98 32.40 1.90
CA VAL A 349 -1.15 32.68 3.07
C VAL A 349 0.17 33.26 2.56
N CYS A 350 0.55 34.42 3.10
CA CYS A 350 1.77 35.13 2.72
C CYS A 350 2.56 35.48 3.97
N TRP A 351 3.89 35.45 3.87
CA TRP A 351 4.79 35.99 4.89
C TRP A 351 5.94 36.75 4.24
N GLN A 352 6.65 37.52 5.06
CA GLN A 352 7.85 38.20 4.62
C GLN A 352 9.05 37.23 4.72
N GLY A 353 9.77 37.08 3.62
CA GLY A 353 10.99 36.28 3.61
C GLY A 353 12.08 36.92 4.48
N SER A 354 12.84 36.07 5.18
CA SER A 354 14.08 36.44 5.85
C SER A 354 15.13 36.91 4.84
N THR A 355 15.88 37.94 5.20
CA THR A 355 17.03 38.45 4.43
C THR A 355 18.33 37.72 4.74
N SER A 356 18.30 36.77 5.69
CA SER A 356 19.49 35.99 6.04
C SER A 356 19.88 35.03 4.89
N PRO A 357 21.16 35.03 4.45
CA PRO A 357 21.63 34.13 3.40
C PRO A 357 21.66 32.66 3.85
N ASP A 358 21.54 32.40 5.15
CA ASP A 358 21.61 31.06 5.72
C ASP A 358 20.28 30.28 5.63
N VAL A 359 19.19 30.94 5.21
CA VAL A 359 17.88 30.29 5.07
C VAL A 359 17.86 29.49 3.77
N SER A 360 17.69 28.17 3.88
CA SER A 360 17.56 27.26 2.74
C SER A 360 16.11 26.89 2.41
N SER A 361 15.19 26.99 3.37
CA SER A 361 13.76 26.72 3.14
C SER A 361 12.86 27.30 4.23
N TYR A 362 11.57 27.38 3.95
CA TYR A 362 10.50 27.65 4.90
C TYR A 362 9.69 26.39 5.14
N ARG A 363 9.20 26.24 6.36
CA ARG A 363 8.32 25.17 6.77
C ARG A 363 7.01 25.75 7.28
N LEU A 364 5.89 25.25 6.76
CA LEU A 364 4.55 25.68 7.14
C LEU A 364 3.91 24.61 8.02
N TYR A 365 3.47 25.01 9.22
CA TYR A 365 2.80 24.20 10.23
C TYR A 365 1.30 24.53 10.30
N TRP A 366 0.48 23.57 10.74
CA TRP A 366 -0.92 23.82 11.08
C TRP A 366 -1.45 22.96 12.24
N SER A 367 -2.39 23.53 13.01
CA SER A 367 -3.10 22.85 14.10
C SER A 367 -4.56 23.31 14.20
N LYS A 368 -5.47 22.38 14.51
CA LYS A 368 -6.90 22.65 14.75
C LYS A 368 -7.25 22.89 16.22
N ARG A 369 -6.32 22.63 17.16
CA ARG A 369 -6.58 22.71 18.61
C ARG A 369 -5.39 23.39 19.29
N GLY A 370 -5.43 24.72 19.35
CA GLY A 370 -4.41 25.55 20.00
C GLY A 370 -3.28 25.99 19.06
N GLY A 371 -2.18 26.48 19.65
CA GLY A 371 -0.98 26.92 18.92
C GLY A 371 -0.29 25.80 18.14
N VAL A 372 0.75 26.15 17.39
CA VAL A 372 1.56 25.19 16.62
C VAL A 372 2.92 24.99 17.29
N ASN A 373 3.50 23.82 17.14
CA ASN A 373 4.84 23.50 17.62
C ASN A 373 5.60 22.66 16.59
N TYR A 374 6.87 22.37 16.83
CA TYR A 374 7.73 21.65 15.88
C TYR A 374 7.27 20.20 15.60
N ASP A 375 6.40 19.62 16.44
CA ASP A 375 5.81 18.30 16.25
C ASP A 375 4.44 18.35 15.52
N SER A 376 3.95 19.56 15.20
CA SER A 376 2.69 19.74 14.49
C SER A 376 2.81 19.32 13.02
N TYR A 377 1.66 19.03 12.38
CA TYR A 377 1.63 18.77 10.94
C TYR A 377 2.30 19.91 10.19
N HIS A 378 3.19 19.57 9.26
CA HIS A 378 3.92 20.56 8.50
C HIS A 378 4.27 20.07 7.10
N VAL A 379 4.68 21.03 6.26
CA VAL A 379 5.24 20.79 4.93
C VAL A 379 6.44 21.70 4.71
N ASP A 380 7.47 21.18 4.04
CA ASP A 380 8.61 21.97 3.58
C ASP A 380 8.31 22.61 2.23
N LEU A 381 8.45 23.93 2.15
CA LEU A 381 8.03 24.75 1.01
C LEU A 381 9.19 25.35 0.21
N GLY A 382 10.44 25.00 0.54
CA GLY A 382 11.60 25.66 -0.06
C GLY A 382 11.58 27.16 0.19
N HIS A 383 11.95 27.99 -0.80
CA HIS A 383 11.98 29.46 -0.65
C HIS A 383 10.64 30.16 -0.93
N VAL A 384 9.55 29.40 -1.04
CA VAL A 384 8.22 29.97 -1.30
C VAL A 384 7.78 30.80 -0.10
N THR A 385 7.25 32.01 -0.34
CA THR A 385 6.74 32.93 0.70
C THR A 385 5.24 33.21 0.58
N LYS A 386 4.58 32.57 -0.41
CA LYS A 386 3.16 32.69 -0.71
C LYS A 386 2.61 31.33 -1.10
N VAL A 387 1.52 30.91 -0.46
CA VAL A 387 0.91 29.58 -0.64
C VAL A 387 -0.60 29.72 -0.73
N ILE A 388 -1.22 29.05 -1.69
CA ILE A 388 -2.67 28.97 -1.86
C ILE A 388 -3.15 27.66 -1.25
N LEU A 389 -3.91 27.74 -0.16
CA LEU A 389 -4.51 26.58 0.50
C LEU A 389 -5.90 26.30 -0.09
N PRO A 390 -6.21 25.03 -0.42
CA PRO A 390 -5.39 23.82 -0.25
C PRO A 390 -4.49 23.47 -1.45
N ASP A 391 -4.60 24.17 -2.58
CA ASP A 391 -3.99 23.78 -3.86
C ASP A 391 -2.47 23.53 -3.81
N ASP A 392 -1.72 24.42 -3.15
CA ASP A 392 -0.26 24.35 -3.06
C ASP A 392 0.19 23.43 -1.90
N VAL A 393 -0.71 23.10 -0.97
CA VAL A 393 -0.45 22.17 0.16
C VAL A 393 -1.61 21.18 0.25
N PRO A 394 -1.61 20.12 -0.59
CA PRO A 394 -2.70 19.16 -0.64
C PRO A 394 -2.91 18.37 0.67
N SER A 395 -1.91 18.37 1.56
CA SER A 395 -2.00 17.81 2.92
C SER A 395 -2.77 18.69 3.91
N PHE A 396 -3.14 19.92 3.52
CA PHE A 396 -3.90 20.83 4.36
C PHE A 396 -5.36 20.34 4.52
N PRO A 397 -5.92 20.33 5.74
CA PRO A 397 -7.25 19.78 5.97
C PRO A 397 -8.35 20.59 5.24
N LEU A 398 -9.22 19.89 4.50
CA LEU A 398 -10.37 20.47 3.78
C LEU A 398 -11.61 20.67 4.67
N ASP A 399 -11.41 21.03 5.93
CA ASP A 399 -12.49 21.18 6.92
C ASP A 399 -12.80 22.65 7.23
N SER A 400 -13.92 22.89 7.91
CA SER A 400 -14.27 24.22 8.43
C SER A 400 -13.85 24.38 9.89
N GLY A 401 -13.30 25.54 10.26
CA GLY A 401 -12.94 25.89 11.62
C GLY A 401 -11.78 26.88 11.69
N ASP A 402 -11.47 27.32 12.91
CA ASP A 402 -10.28 28.13 13.17
C ASP A 402 -9.05 27.21 13.17
N ILE A 403 -8.06 27.55 12.35
CA ILE A 403 -6.81 26.80 12.23
C ILE A 403 -5.68 27.77 12.51
N THR A 404 -4.80 27.39 13.43
CA THR A 404 -3.55 28.10 13.68
C THR A 404 -2.51 27.59 12.69
N LEU A 405 -1.96 28.52 11.91
CA LEU A 405 -0.83 28.30 11.03
C LEU A 405 0.43 28.81 11.73
N GLY A 406 1.57 28.21 11.41
CA GLY A 406 2.83 28.87 11.71
C GLY A 406 3.92 28.59 10.69
N VAL A 407 4.90 29.48 10.62
CA VAL A 407 6.02 29.37 9.68
C VAL A 407 7.34 29.48 10.42
N SER A 408 8.28 28.60 10.09
CA SER A 408 9.69 28.69 10.49
C SER A 408 10.60 28.77 9.26
N ALA A 409 11.79 29.34 9.44
CA ALA A 409 12.88 29.27 8.47
C ALA A 409 13.84 28.14 8.87
N VAL A 410 14.34 27.39 7.89
CA VAL A 410 15.26 26.27 8.07
C VAL A 410 16.56 26.57 7.33
N ASN A 411 17.71 26.31 7.96
CA ASN A 411 19.03 26.45 7.34
C ASN A 411 19.52 25.15 6.69
N ALA A 412 20.65 25.20 5.98
CA ALA A 412 21.22 24.05 5.27
C ALA A 412 21.61 22.87 6.19
N ALA A 413 21.79 23.12 7.49
CA ALA A 413 22.06 22.09 8.50
C ALA A 413 20.76 21.46 9.09
N GLY A 414 19.59 21.97 8.70
CA GLY A 414 18.29 21.53 9.20
C GLY A 414 17.84 22.20 10.51
N ASN A 415 18.54 23.24 10.97
CA ASN A 415 18.15 23.99 12.17
C ASN A 415 17.03 24.98 11.82
N GLU A 416 16.06 25.12 12.74
CA GLU A 416 14.87 25.95 12.55
C GLU A 416 14.88 27.22 13.40
N SER A 417 14.26 28.28 12.88
CA SER A 417 13.92 29.48 13.66
C SER A 417 12.72 29.24 14.57
N HIS A 418 12.43 30.21 15.46
CA HIS A 418 11.12 30.28 16.12
C HIS A 418 9.98 30.28 15.11
N ILE A 419 8.88 29.60 15.46
CA ILE A 419 7.65 29.57 14.67
C ILE A 419 6.89 30.89 14.89
N THR A 420 6.53 31.57 13.81
CA THR A 420 5.61 32.70 13.84
C THR A 420 4.21 32.21 13.55
N GLU A 421 3.24 32.52 14.41
CA GLU A 421 1.87 31.98 14.32
C GLU A 421 0.82 32.99 13.88
N ILE A 422 -0.24 32.49 13.23
CA ILE A 422 -1.49 33.22 13.01
C ILE A 422 -2.67 32.25 13.04
N THR A 423 -3.77 32.64 13.67
CA THR A 423 -5.02 31.88 13.61
C THR A 423 -5.96 32.52 12.60
N ALA A 424 -6.47 31.71 11.67
CA ALA A 424 -7.43 32.16 10.67
C ALA A 424 -8.60 31.18 10.55
N HIS A 425 -9.79 31.70 10.25
CA HIS A 425 -10.96 30.88 9.98
C HIS A 425 -10.94 30.33 8.56
N PHE A 426 -11.04 29.01 8.42
CA PHE A 426 -11.14 28.29 7.16
C PHE A 426 -12.53 27.70 7.01
N ASN A 427 -13.10 27.77 5.81
CA ASN A 427 -14.34 27.07 5.49
C ASN A 427 -14.29 26.60 4.04
N PHE A 428 -13.90 25.34 3.87
CA PHE A 428 -13.83 24.65 2.58
C PHE A 428 -15.08 23.82 2.28
N THR A 429 -16.09 23.85 3.16
CA THR A 429 -17.34 23.11 2.94
C THR A 429 -18.16 23.75 1.81
N VAL A 430 -18.57 22.94 0.85
CA VAL A 430 -19.50 23.36 -0.20
C VAL A 430 -20.91 23.24 0.36
N PRO A 431 -21.72 24.31 0.39
CA PRO A 431 -23.10 24.20 0.86
C PRO A 431 -23.87 23.18 0.03
N GLY A 432 -24.71 22.39 0.70
CA GLY A 432 -25.55 21.39 0.05
C GLY A 432 -26.47 22.04 -1.01
N ALA A 433 -26.81 21.29 -2.06
CA ALA A 433 -27.74 21.76 -3.07
C ALA A 433 -29.11 22.10 -2.42
N PRO A 434 -29.80 23.16 -2.87
CA PRO A 434 -31.15 23.46 -2.39
C PRO A 434 -32.05 22.25 -2.57
N LYS A 435 -32.80 21.88 -1.52
CA LYS A 435 -33.62 20.65 -1.50
C LYS A 435 -35.02 20.87 -2.10
N SER A 436 -35.43 22.11 -2.32
CA SER A 436 -36.67 22.46 -2.97
C SER A 436 -36.51 23.75 -3.77
N LEU A 437 -37.23 23.82 -4.88
CA LEU A 437 -37.39 24.99 -5.72
C LEU A 437 -38.90 25.15 -5.91
N GLN A 438 -39.46 26.26 -5.43
CA GLN A 438 -40.88 26.57 -5.60
C GLN A 438 -41.00 27.78 -6.52
N VAL A 439 -42.01 27.76 -7.37
CA VAL A 439 -42.42 28.89 -8.19
C VAL A 439 -43.78 29.32 -7.65
N GLU A 440 -43.85 30.53 -7.11
CA GLU A 440 -45.10 31.18 -6.73
C GLU A 440 -45.45 32.15 -7.85
N ASP A 441 -46.70 32.08 -8.34
CA ASP A 441 -47.25 33.15 -9.15
C ASP A 441 -47.61 34.31 -8.21
N MET A 442 -47.21 35.53 -8.57
CA MET A 442 -47.46 36.74 -7.79
C MET A 442 -48.91 37.20 -7.85
#